data_AF-A0A2M7ZC43-F1
#
_entry.id   AF-A0A2M7ZC43-F1
#
_cell.length_a   1.000
_cell.length_b   1.000
_cell.length_c   1.000
_cell.angle_alpha   90.00
_cell.angle_beta   90.00
_cell.angle_gamma   90.00
#
_symmetry.space_group_name_H-M   'P 1'
#
loop_
_entity.id
_entity.type
_entity.pdbx_description
1 polymer ?
#
loop_
_entity_poly.entity_id
_entity_poly.type
_entity_poly.pdbx_seq_one_letter_code
_entity_poly.pdbx_strand_id
1 'polypeptide(L)'
;MKELFPLLSIETTSELCSVAVLFDENKYADLNYRDKHIHSESLVLFIQNLLNSAKLTLRDIKAIAVSSGPGSFTGIRIGYSAAKGIAFGLDIPVIPVPTFSAFALEISDFYKDDLDFAIAVKANTTEYYFGEFSKSAGGLKEITSPQLINKSDLSIYAGKKLIFSDADEKDTVKNYLPKAYFVGKWAFEYGRSNIKYDFDFIEPNYIKKFIPKVKDES
;
A
#
# COMPACT_ATOMS: atom_id res chain seq x y z
N MET A 1 20.01 -2.15 3.41
CA MET A 1 18.67 -2.24 3.98
C MET A 1 18.60 -3.10 5.23
N LYS A 2 19.48 -4.11 5.45
CA LYS A 2 19.44 -4.95 6.66
C LYS A 2 19.62 -4.14 7.96
N GLU A 3 20.33 -3.02 7.89
CA GLU A 3 20.50 -2.03 8.96
C GLU A 3 19.19 -1.32 9.39
N LEU A 4 18.13 -1.43 8.58
CA LEU A 4 16.83 -0.81 8.84
C LEU A 4 15.83 -1.78 9.48
N PHE A 5 16.26 -2.99 9.85
CA PHE A 5 15.45 -3.92 10.63
C PHE A 5 15.62 -3.70 12.14
N PRO A 6 14.57 -3.86 12.96
CA PRO A 6 13.18 -4.15 12.56
C PRO A 6 12.50 -3.01 11.80
N LEU A 7 11.85 -3.35 10.68
CA LEU A 7 11.17 -2.42 9.77
C LEU A 7 9.65 -2.50 10.03
N LEU A 8 9.06 -1.43 10.55
CA LEU A 8 7.61 -1.31 10.67
C LEU A 8 7.02 -0.93 9.31
N SER A 9 5.94 -1.57 8.89
CA SER A 9 5.28 -1.33 7.61
C SER A 9 3.80 -1.05 7.82
N ILE A 10 3.26 -0.06 7.10
CA ILE A 10 1.89 0.44 7.28
C ILE A 10 1.18 0.50 5.93
N GLU A 11 0.02 -0.16 5.85
CA GLU A 11 -0.87 -0.15 4.69
C GLU A 11 -2.30 0.21 5.14
N THR A 12 -2.82 1.29 4.56
CA THR A 12 -4.12 1.91 4.89
C THR A 12 -4.84 2.45 3.66
N THR A 13 -4.36 2.18 2.45
CA THR A 13 -4.91 2.73 1.20
C THR A 13 -6.16 1.99 0.72
N SER A 14 -6.53 0.89 1.35
CA SER A 14 -7.74 0.11 1.06
C SER A 14 -8.64 0.00 2.29
N GLU A 15 -9.70 -0.81 2.23
CA GLU A 15 -10.52 -1.15 3.42
C GLU A 15 -9.79 -2.04 4.43
N LEU A 16 -8.62 -2.59 4.07
CA LEU A 16 -7.76 -3.31 4.99
C LEU A 16 -6.87 -2.32 5.75
N CYS A 17 -6.96 -2.31 7.08
CA CYS A 17 -5.93 -1.72 7.93
C CYS A 17 -4.92 -2.82 8.24
N SER A 18 -3.72 -2.69 7.68
CA SER A 18 -2.67 -3.70 7.79
C SER A 18 -1.40 -3.06 8.34
N VAL A 19 -0.77 -3.74 9.29
CA VAL A 19 0.54 -3.39 9.83
C VAL A 19 1.40 -4.63 9.90
N ALA A 20 2.69 -4.48 9.64
CA ALA A 20 3.65 -5.57 9.73
C ALA A 20 4.97 -5.08 10.31
N VAL A 21 5.71 -5.97 10.98
CA VAL A 21 7.10 -5.75 11.38
C VAL A 21 7.95 -6.84 10.76
N LEU A 22 8.93 -6.42 9.96
CA LEU A 22 9.90 -7.32 9.34
C LEU A 22 11.16 -7.32 10.21
N PHE A 23 11.64 -8.51 10.55
CA PHE A 23 12.86 -8.71 11.33
C PHE A 23 14.06 -8.97 10.42
N ASP A 24 13.80 -9.57 9.27
CA ASP A 24 14.75 -9.81 8.19
C ASP A 24 13.98 -9.98 6.85
N GLU A 25 14.67 -10.51 5.84
CA GLU A 25 14.14 -10.76 4.50
C GLU A 25 13.00 -11.80 4.43
N ASN A 26 12.91 -12.72 5.39
CA ASN A 26 11.96 -13.85 5.37
C ASN A 26 11.14 -13.97 6.67
N LYS A 27 11.44 -13.19 7.70
CA LYS A 27 10.78 -13.25 8.99
C LYS A 27 10.02 -11.96 9.28
N TYR A 28 8.71 -12.10 9.51
CA TYR A 28 7.84 -11.00 9.86
C TYR A 28 6.73 -11.42 10.82
N ALA A 29 6.06 -10.44 11.41
CA ALA A 29 4.76 -10.58 12.04
C ALA A 29 3.83 -9.51 11.47
N ASP A 30 2.55 -9.83 11.27
CA ASP A 30 1.57 -8.90 10.75
C ASP A 30 0.23 -8.97 11.49
N LEU A 31 -0.53 -7.88 11.39
CA LEU A 31 -1.90 -7.77 11.88
C LEU A 31 -2.72 -7.11 10.78
N ASN A 32 -3.77 -7.81 10.36
CA ASN A 32 -4.65 -7.41 9.28
C ASN A 32 -6.09 -7.35 9.79
N TYR A 33 -6.73 -6.19 9.67
CA TYR A 33 -8.12 -6.03 10.07
C TYR A 33 -8.92 -5.31 9.00
N ARG A 34 -10.03 -5.91 8.59
CA ARG A 34 -10.94 -5.37 7.57
C ARG A 34 -12.27 -5.04 8.23
N ASP A 35 -12.54 -3.75 8.38
CA ASP A 35 -13.85 -3.25 8.81
C ASP A 35 -14.04 -1.78 8.36
N LYS A 36 -15.28 -1.31 8.35
CA LYS A 36 -15.60 0.08 8.00
C LYS A 36 -15.04 1.02 9.07
N HIS A 37 -14.39 2.09 8.63
CA HIS A 37 -13.89 3.19 9.47
C HIS A 37 -12.80 2.82 10.52
N ILE A 38 -12.18 1.65 10.42
CA ILE A 38 -11.23 1.16 11.43
C ILE A 38 -9.90 1.96 11.50
N HIS A 39 -9.54 2.69 10.45
CA HIS A 39 -8.18 3.21 10.25
C HIS A 39 -7.79 4.32 11.24
N SER A 40 -8.68 5.28 11.50
CA SER A 40 -8.36 6.45 12.34
C SER A 40 -8.36 6.16 13.83
N GLU A 41 -9.16 5.19 14.28
CA GLU A 41 -9.29 4.86 15.70
C GLU A 41 -8.33 3.73 16.12
N SER A 42 -7.97 2.84 15.20
CA SER A 42 -7.32 1.57 15.56
C SER A 42 -5.90 1.40 15.04
N LEU A 43 -5.40 2.20 14.08
CA LEU A 43 -4.06 1.97 13.51
C LEU A 43 -2.97 1.98 14.59
N VAL A 44 -2.97 2.98 15.47
CA VAL A 44 -1.98 3.08 16.54
C VAL A 44 -2.10 1.91 17.52
N LEU A 45 -3.33 1.48 17.84
CA LEU A 45 -3.58 0.31 18.68
C LEU A 45 -3.10 -0.99 18.01
N PHE A 46 -3.28 -1.13 16.70
CA PHE A 46 -2.80 -2.27 15.93
C PHE A 46 -1.28 -2.33 15.89
N ILE A 47 -0.61 -1.19 15.72
CA ILE A 47 0.86 -1.11 15.83
C ILE A 47 1.29 -1.56 17.23
N GLN A 48 0.68 -1.03 18.29
CA GLN A 48 1.02 -1.41 19.67
C GLN A 48 0.79 -2.90 19.92
N ASN A 49 -0.36 -3.44 19.53
CA ASN A 49 -0.68 -4.86 19.69
C ASN A 49 0.28 -5.77 18.93
N LEU A 50 0.61 -5.41 17.69
CA LEU A 50 1.58 -6.12 16.87
C LEU A 50 2.95 -6.15 17.57
N LEU A 51 3.47 -4.98 17.96
CA LEU A 51 4.79 -4.89 18.60
C LEU A 51 4.82 -5.64 19.93
N ASN A 52 3.78 -5.53 20.75
CA ASN A 52 3.66 -6.29 22.00
C ASN A 52 3.68 -7.79 21.75
N SER A 53 2.94 -8.29 20.75
CA SER A 53 2.93 -9.71 20.38
C SER A 53 4.30 -10.20 19.87
N ALA A 54 5.03 -9.30 19.20
CA ALA A 54 6.41 -9.50 18.74
C ALA A 54 7.47 -9.32 19.84
N LYS A 55 7.07 -8.97 21.07
CA LYS A 55 7.98 -8.60 22.19
C LYS A 55 8.91 -7.44 21.84
N LEU A 56 8.42 -6.50 21.06
CA LEU A 56 9.09 -5.25 20.68
C LEU A 56 8.38 -4.06 21.31
N THR A 57 9.11 -2.96 21.38
CA THR A 57 8.62 -1.62 21.66
C THR A 57 8.83 -0.73 20.43
N LEU A 58 8.21 0.45 20.39
CA LEU A 58 8.46 1.41 19.32
C LEU A 58 9.95 1.77 19.19
N ARG A 59 10.71 1.81 20.29
CA ARG A 59 12.14 2.16 20.28
C ARG A 59 13.03 1.12 19.60
N ASP A 60 12.52 -0.08 19.39
CA ASP A 60 13.26 -1.13 18.69
C ASP A 60 13.21 -0.94 17.16
N ILE A 61 12.22 -0.20 16.66
CA ILE A 61 12.01 0.03 15.22
C ILE A 61 13.11 0.94 14.66
N LYS A 62 13.65 0.58 13.48
CA LYS A 62 14.76 1.28 12.82
C LYS A 62 14.35 2.07 11.58
N ALA A 63 13.20 1.78 11.00
CA ALA A 63 12.62 2.53 9.89
C ALA A 63 11.12 2.23 9.78
N ILE A 64 10.40 3.07 9.03
CA ILE A 64 8.98 2.88 8.74
C ILE A 64 8.74 2.88 7.23
N ALA A 65 8.20 1.80 6.67
CA ALA A 65 7.67 1.75 5.32
C ALA A 65 6.18 2.11 5.33
N VAL A 66 5.73 2.95 4.41
CA VAL A 66 4.33 3.37 4.35
C VAL A 66 3.85 3.49 2.92
N SER A 67 2.67 2.94 2.65
CA SER A 67 2.05 3.02 1.34
C SER A 67 1.72 4.45 0.93
N SER A 68 2.21 4.87 -0.23
CA SER A 68 2.12 6.23 -0.75
C SER A 68 0.90 6.47 -1.65
N GLY A 69 0.11 5.45 -1.95
CA GLY A 69 -0.98 5.53 -2.93
C GLY A 69 -0.53 5.14 -4.35
N PRO A 70 -1.47 5.16 -5.30
CA PRO A 70 -2.86 5.65 -5.16
C PRO A 70 -3.77 4.71 -4.34
N GLY A 71 -4.88 5.25 -3.85
CA GLY A 71 -5.90 4.53 -3.06
C GLY A 71 -6.80 5.49 -2.27
N SER A 72 -7.32 5.04 -1.13
CA SER A 72 -8.16 5.82 -0.22
C SER A 72 -7.46 7.10 0.24
N PHE A 73 -8.02 8.26 -0.13
CA PHE A 73 -7.46 9.56 0.20
C PHE A 73 -7.29 9.77 1.72
N THR A 74 -8.32 9.40 2.48
CA THR A 74 -8.30 9.46 3.95
C THR A 74 -7.30 8.44 4.51
N GLY A 75 -7.30 7.23 3.97
CA GLY A 75 -6.42 6.14 4.38
C GLY A 75 -4.94 6.51 4.26
N ILE A 76 -4.52 6.99 3.08
CA ILE A 76 -3.12 7.38 2.85
C ILE A 76 -2.67 8.47 3.84
N ARG A 77 -3.54 9.45 4.13
CA ARG A 77 -3.22 10.51 5.11
C ARG A 77 -3.08 9.98 6.53
N ILE A 78 -3.91 9.02 6.93
CA ILE A 78 -3.81 8.36 8.24
C ILE A 78 -2.47 7.62 8.33
N GLY A 79 -2.14 6.79 7.33
CA GLY A 79 -0.88 6.06 7.28
C GLY A 79 0.34 6.98 7.34
N TYR A 80 0.36 8.04 6.52
CA TYR A 80 1.45 9.03 6.53
C TYR A 80 1.57 9.76 7.85
N SER A 81 0.45 10.18 8.45
CA SER A 81 0.49 10.92 9.72
C SER A 81 1.04 10.05 10.85
N ALA A 82 0.62 8.77 10.91
CA ALA A 82 1.15 7.82 11.88
C ALA A 82 2.65 7.54 11.65
N ALA A 83 3.04 7.29 10.40
CA ALA A 83 4.44 7.04 10.05
C ALA A 83 5.34 8.24 10.42
N LYS A 84 4.97 9.46 10.01
CA LYS A 84 5.72 10.67 10.33
C LYS A 84 5.79 10.92 11.85
N GLY A 85 4.68 10.77 12.56
CA GLY A 85 4.64 10.98 14.00
C GLY A 85 5.56 10.03 14.77
N ILE A 86 5.56 8.74 14.41
CA ILE A 86 6.45 7.73 15.02
C ILE A 86 7.90 8.00 14.62
N ALA A 87 8.16 8.24 13.33
CA ALA A 87 9.49 8.49 12.80
C ALA A 87 10.15 9.72 13.45
N PHE A 88 9.39 10.80 13.60
CA PHE A 88 9.82 12.03 14.29
C PHE A 88 10.19 11.77 15.74
N GLY A 89 9.34 11.02 16.47
CA GLY A 89 9.60 10.71 17.88
C GLY A 89 10.79 9.78 18.13
N LEU A 90 11.26 9.06 17.11
CA LEU A 90 12.34 8.08 17.21
C LEU A 90 13.61 8.49 16.44
N ASP A 91 13.58 9.58 15.69
CA ASP A 91 14.66 10.01 14.78
C ASP A 91 15.08 8.90 13.79
N ILE A 92 14.09 8.28 13.14
CA ILE A 92 14.28 7.20 12.16
C ILE A 92 13.68 7.56 10.80
N PRO A 93 14.18 6.99 9.69
CA PRO A 93 13.69 7.34 8.37
C PRO A 93 12.32 6.72 8.05
N VAL A 94 11.62 7.37 7.13
CA VAL A 94 10.41 6.88 6.47
C VAL A 94 10.74 6.47 5.03
N ILE A 95 10.13 5.37 4.56
CA ILE A 95 10.25 4.86 3.20
C ILE A 95 8.85 4.89 2.55
N PRO A 96 8.54 5.89 1.72
CA PRO A 96 7.35 5.89 0.88
C PRO A 96 7.39 4.76 -0.14
N VAL A 97 6.35 3.93 -0.14
CA VAL A 97 6.22 2.76 -1.01
C VAL A 97 5.04 2.94 -1.96
N PRO A 98 5.23 2.92 -3.29
CA PRO A 98 4.11 2.97 -4.23
C PRO A 98 3.17 1.79 -3.99
N THR A 99 1.90 2.08 -3.68
CA THR A 99 0.91 1.07 -3.28
C THR A 99 0.77 -0.02 -4.34
N PHE A 100 0.70 0.37 -5.62
CA PHE A 100 0.54 -0.59 -6.72
C PHE A 100 1.77 -1.48 -6.90
N SER A 101 2.98 -0.99 -6.61
CA SER A 101 4.19 -1.80 -6.70
C SER A 101 4.25 -2.84 -5.57
N ALA A 102 3.89 -2.46 -4.33
CA ALA A 102 3.75 -3.41 -3.23
C ALA A 102 2.62 -4.43 -3.50
N PHE A 103 1.51 -3.97 -4.07
CA PHE A 103 0.38 -4.83 -4.35
C PHE A 103 0.66 -5.79 -5.52
N ALA A 104 1.38 -5.35 -6.54
CA ALA A 104 1.86 -6.20 -7.62
C ALA A 104 2.86 -7.23 -7.09
N LEU A 105 3.72 -6.87 -6.12
CA LEU A 105 4.61 -7.80 -5.45
C LEU A 105 3.81 -8.88 -4.70
N GLU A 106 2.77 -8.48 -3.95
CA GLU A 106 1.83 -9.41 -3.31
C GLU A 106 1.26 -10.42 -4.29
N ILE A 107 0.62 -9.94 -5.36
CA ILE A 107 0.03 -10.80 -6.39
C ILE A 107 1.10 -11.71 -6.99
N SER A 108 2.27 -11.17 -7.34
CA SER A 108 3.34 -11.93 -7.97
C SER A 108 3.89 -13.06 -7.08
N ASP A 109 3.89 -12.90 -5.76
CA ASP A 109 4.40 -13.91 -4.81
C ASP A 109 3.49 -15.14 -4.73
N PHE A 110 2.19 -14.97 -5.02
CA PHE A 110 1.21 -16.06 -4.98
C PHE A 110 1.21 -16.96 -6.23
N TYR A 111 1.70 -16.47 -7.37
CA TYR A 111 1.72 -17.22 -8.63
C TYR A 111 3.13 -17.71 -8.94
N LYS A 112 3.31 -18.98 -9.32
CA LYS A 112 4.65 -19.53 -9.63
C LYS A 112 5.10 -19.22 -11.04
N ASP A 113 4.15 -19.18 -11.99
CA ASP A 113 4.42 -19.01 -13.41
C ASP A 113 4.45 -17.54 -13.84
N ASP A 114 4.87 -17.30 -15.08
CA ASP A 114 4.77 -16.00 -15.73
C ASP A 114 3.32 -15.52 -15.76
N LEU A 115 3.11 -14.24 -15.46
CA LEU A 115 1.77 -13.67 -15.29
C LEU A 115 1.73 -12.22 -15.75
N ASP A 116 0.94 -11.97 -16.79
CA ASP A 116 0.48 -10.62 -17.12
C ASP A 116 -0.84 -10.35 -16.42
N PHE A 117 -0.90 -9.26 -15.66
CA PHE A 117 -2.07 -8.90 -14.87
C PHE A 117 -2.24 -7.39 -14.77
N ALA A 118 -3.42 -6.99 -14.32
CA ALA A 118 -3.71 -5.62 -13.97
C ALA A 118 -4.21 -5.54 -12.53
N ILE A 119 -4.06 -4.36 -11.95
CA ILE A 119 -4.60 -4.00 -10.65
C ILE A 119 -5.62 -2.88 -10.89
N ALA A 120 -6.80 -3.01 -10.32
CA ALA A 120 -7.84 -2.00 -10.33
C ALA A 120 -8.27 -1.69 -8.90
N VAL A 121 -7.92 -0.50 -8.40
CA VAL A 121 -8.31 -0.05 -7.05
C VAL A 121 -9.39 1.02 -7.18
N LYS A 122 -10.52 0.84 -6.51
CA LYS A 122 -11.67 1.74 -6.62
C LYS A 122 -11.31 3.15 -6.15
N ALA A 123 -11.40 4.13 -7.04
CA ALA A 123 -11.18 5.53 -6.71
C ALA A 123 -12.48 6.20 -6.22
N ASN A 124 -13.62 5.84 -6.83
CA ASN A 124 -14.96 6.23 -6.42
C ASN A 124 -16.01 5.32 -7.10
N THR A 125 -17.26 5.75 -7.20
CA THR A 125 -18.35 4.95 -7.80
C THR A 125 -18.23 4.77 -9.32
N THR A 126 -17.51 5.66 -10.02
CA THR A 126 -17.41 5.67 -11.49
C THR A 126 -16.00 5.44 -12.02
N GLU A 127 -14.96 5.54 -11.18
CA GLU A 127 -13.57 5.49 -11.61
C GLU A 127 -12.72 4.51 -10.77
N TYR A 128 -11.71 3.96 -11.42
CA TYR A 128 -10.69 3.09 -10.83
C TYR A 128 -9.29 3.66 -11.09
N TYR A 129 -8.42 3.53 -10.09
CA TYR A 129 -6.98 3.54 -10.34
C TYR A 129 -6.61 2.21 -10.99
N PHE A 130 -5.92 2.25 -12.11
CA PHE A 130 -5.60 1.08 -12.91
C PHE A 130 -4.14 1.08 -13.34
N GLY A 131 -3.46 -0.05 -13.18
CA GLY A 131 -2.08 -0.25 -13.60
C GLY A 131 -1.86 -1.67 -14.07
N GLU A 132 -0.88 -1.88 -14.94
CA GLU A 132 -0.60 -3.17 -15.56
C GLU A 132 0.80 -3.63 -15.22
N PHE A 133 0.94 -4.93 -14.95
CA PHE A 133 2.17 -5.56 -14.50
C PHE A 133 2.41 -6.85 -15.25
N SER A 134 3.68 -7.21 -15.36
CA SER A 134 4.13 -8.48 -15.93
C SER A 134 5.13 -9.11 -14.98
N LYS A 135 4.85 -10.34 -14.56
CA LYS A 135 5.79 -11.20 -13.86
C LYS A 135 6.42 -12.15 -14.88
N SER A 136 7.74 -12.20 -14.91
CA SER A 136 8.49 -13.21 -15.67
C SER A 136 9.68 -13.74 -14.85
N ALA A 137 10.46 -14.66 -15.43
CA ALA A 137 11.77 -15.04 -14.89
C ALA A 137 12.72 -13.85 -14.63
N GLY A 138 12.53 -12.74 -15.35
CA GLY A 138 13.28 -11.49 -15.15
C GLY A 138 12.81 -10.65 -13.96
N GLY A 139 11.80 -11.11 -13.21
CA GLY A 139 11.19 -10.40 -12.09
C GLY A 139 9.87 -9.73 -12.46
N LEU A 140 9.39 -8.89 -11.54
CA LEU A 140 8.16 -8.12 -11.69
C LEU A 140 8.45 -6.78 -12.38
N LYS A 141 7.69 -6.46 -13.42
CA LYS A 141 7.80 -5.22 -14.17
C LYS A 141 6.46 -4.48 -14.23
N GLU A 142 6.50 -3.18 -14.02
CA GLU A 142 5.40 -2.28 -14.33
C GLU A 142 5.35 -2.03 -15.85
N ILE A 143 4.21 -2.33 -16.47
CA ILE A 143 3.94 -2.12 -17.90
C ILE A 143 3.25 -0.79 -18.11
N THR A 144 2.25 -0.50 -17.28
CA THR A 144 1.47 0.74 -17.30
C THR A 144 1.38 1.27 -15.88
N SER A 145 1.94 2.45 -15.64
CA SER A 145 1.86 3.12 -14.34
C SER A 145 0.41 3.41 -13.95
N PRO A 146 0.09 3.47 -12.64
CA PRO A 146 -1.28 3.68 -12.19
C PRO A 146 -1.89 4.97 -12.74
N GLN A 147 -3.06 4.88 -13.35
CA GLN A 147 -3.83 5.99 -13.93
C GLN A 147 -5.32 5.86 -13.59
N LEU A 148 -6.09 6.93 -13.77
CA LEU A 148 -7.55 6.86 -13.63
C LEU A 148 -8.18 6.36 -14.92
N ILE A 149 -9.10 5.40 -14.79
CA ILE A 149 -9.96 4.93 -15.87
C ILE A 149 -11.43 4.94 -15.41
N ASN A 150 -12.36 4.95 -16.36
CA ASN A 150 -13.77 4.75 -16.02
C ASN A 150 -14.03 3.28 -15.70
N LYS A 151 -15.00 3.03 -14.81
CA LYS A 151 -15.46 1.68 -14.46
C LYS A 151 -15.92 0.89 -15.70
N SER A 152 -16.52 1.55 -16.69
CA SER A 152 -16.91 0.92 -17.96
C SER A 152 -15.71 0.31 -18.71
N ASP A 153 -14.53 0.92 -18.57
CA ASP A 153 -13.35 0.59 -19.36
C ASP A 153 -12.66 -0.67 -18.83
N LEU A 154 -12.95 -1.11 -17.60
CA LEU A 154 -12.44 -2.39 -17.06
C LEU A 154 -12.77 -3.56 -17.98
N SER A 155 -13.95 -3.54 -18.61
CA SER A 155 -14.41 -4.58 -19.54
C SER A 155 -13.55 -4.70 -20.81
N ILE A 156 -12.81 -3.65 -21.19
CA ILE A 156 -11.91 -3.64 -22.35
C ILE A 156 -10.66 -4.50 -22.10
N TYR A 157 -10.27 -4.60 -20.83
CA TYR A 157 -9.12 -5.35 -20.36
C TYR A 157 -9.51 -6.77 -19.89
N ALA A 158 -10.77 -6.92 -19.45
CA ALA A 158 -11.33 -8.21 -19.07
C ALA A 158 -11.23 -9.21 -20.23
N GLY A 159 -10.72 -10.42 -19.94
CA GLY A 159 -10.50 -11.48 -20.94
C GLY A 159 -9.16 -11.44 -21.67
N LYS A 160 -8.39 -10.34 -21.59
CA LYS A 160 -7.00 -10.29 -22.06
C LYS A 160 -5.99 -10.63 -20.97
N LYS A 161 -6.33 -10.32 -19.72
CA LYS A 161 -5.51 -10.58 -18.52
C LYS A 161 -6.38 -10.66 -17.27
N LEU A 162 -5.82 -11.19 -16.19
CA LEU A 162 -6.44 -11.14 -14.87
C LEU A 162 -6.40 -9.71 -14.34
N ILE A 163 -7.51 -9.25 -13.74
CA ILE A 163 -7.61 -7.94 -13.11
C ILE A 163 -7.90 -8.15 -11.62
N PHE A 164 -6.96 -7.80 -10.76
CA PHE A 164 -7.13 -7.88 -9.30
C PHE A 164 -7.73 -6.59 -8.78
N SER A 165 -8.79 -6.70 -7.97
CA SER A 165 -9.58 -5.57 -7.52
C SER A 165 -9.88 -5.60 -6.02
N ASP A 166 -9.84 -4.42 -5.40
CA ASP A 166 -10.27 -4.18 -4.02
C ASP A 166 -11.80 -4.15 -3.87
N ALA A 167 -12.51 -3.96 -4.98
CA ALA A 167 -13.95 -3.94 -5.06
C ALA A 167 -14.52 -5.20 -5.72
N ASP A 168 -15.77 -5.52 -5.37
CA ASP A 168 -16.55 -6.58 -6.01
C ASP A 168 -17.07 -6.10 -7.38
N GLU A 169 -16.21 -6.20 -8.39
CA GLU A 169 -16.53 -5.87 -9.77
C GLU A 169 -16.63 -7.11 -10.65
N LYS A 170 -17.50 -7.03 -11.67
CA LYS A 170 -17.62 -8.08 -12.67
C LYS A 170 -16.29 -8.26 -13.41
N ASP A 171 -15.95 -9.52 -13.72
CA ASP A 171 -14.77 -9.88 -14.49
C ASP A 171 -13.42 -9.54 -13.83
N THR A 172 -13.42 -9.35 -12.50
CA THR A 172 -12.22 -9.14 -11.68
C THR A 172 -11.99 -10.28 -10.69
N VAL A 173 -10.75 -10.46 -10.25
CA VAL A 173 -10.40 -11.22 -9.05
C VAL A 173 -10.69 -10.32 -7.84
N LYS A 174 -11.78 -10.63 -7.17
CA LYS A 174 -12.44 -9.75 -6.18
C LYS A 174 -11.76 -9.79 -4.82
N ASN A 175 -11.96 -8.73 -4.03
CA ASN A 175 -11.57 -8.62 -2.62
C ASN A 175 -10.08 -8.88 -2.37
N TYR A 176 -9.24 -8.54 -3.34
CA TYR A 176 -7.80 -8.56 -3.18
C TYR A 176 -7.37 -7.21 -2.63
N LEU A 177 -6.64 -7.20 -1.50
CA LEU A 177 -6.31 -5.99 -0.76
C LEU A 177 -4.81 -6.00 -0.45
N PRO A 178 -4.11 -4.87 -0.64
CA PRO A 178 -2.68 -4.79 -0.35
C PRO A 178 -2.43 -4.98 1.15
N LYS A 179 -1.38 -5.74 1.49
CA LYS A 179 -0.94 -5.96 2.88
C LYS A 179 0.37 -5.26 3.19
N ALA A 180 0.50 -4.82 4.45
CA ALA A 180 1.68 -4.14 4.96
C ALA A 180 2.95 -4.99 4.89
N TYR A 181 2.86 -6.32 4.95
CA TYR A 181 4.02 -7.18 4.74
C TYR A 181 4.68 -6.89 3.38
N PHE A 182 3.90 -6.78 2.30
CA PHE A 182 4.43 -6.52 0.96
C PHE A 182 4.90 -5.09 0.78
N VAL A 183 4.36 -4.14 1.56
CA VAL A 183 4.90 -2.78 1.67
C VAL A 183 6.34 -2.83 2.22
N GLY A 184 6.55 -3.56 3.30
CA GLY A 184 7.88 -3.77 3.89
C GLY A 184 8.82 -4.55 2.97
N LYS A 185 8.33 -5.62 2.34
CA LYS A 185 9.09 -6.44 1.40
C LYS A 185 9.57 -5.60 0.21
N TRP A 186 8.67 -4.82 -0.40
CA TRP A 186 9.03 -3.91 -1.48
C TRP A 186 10.03 -2.84 -1.03
N ALA A 187 9.83 -2.24 0.15
CA ALA A 187 10.75 -1.25 0.71
C ALA A 187 12.17 -1.82 0.90
N PHE A 188 12.27 -3.08 1.35
CA PHE A 188 13.55 -3.76 1.51
C PHE A 188 14.23 -4.07 0.17
N GLU A 189 13.48 -4.61 -0.80
CA GLU A 189 14.03 -5.05 -2.09
C GLU A 189 14.37 -3.88 -3.03
N TYR A 190 13.50 -2.87 -3.11
CA TYR A 190 13.60 -1.80 -4.13
C TYR A 190 13.67 -0.40 -3.52
N GLY A 191 13.32 -0.24 -2.23
CA GLY A 191 13.11 1.07 -1.60
C GLY A 191 14.37 1.81 -1.14
N ARG A 192 15.59 1.36 -1.45
CA ARG A 192 16.83 2.02 -0.97
C ARG A 192 16.91 3.49 -1.39
N SER A 193 16.49 3.83 -2.61
CA SER A 193 16.44 5.21 -3.11
C SER A 193 15.30 6.04 -2.52
N ASN A 194 14.37 5.39 -1.82
CA ASN A 194 13.16 6.01 -1.29
C ASN A 194 13.30 6.37 0.20
N ILE A 195 14.43 6.08 0.84
CA ILE A 195 14.67 6.42 2.25
C ILE A 195 14.66 7.94 2.42
N LYS A 196 13.85 8.43 3.36
CA LYS A 196 13.73 9.85 3.72
C LYS A 196 13.96 10.05 5.21
N TYR A 197 14.98 10.84 5.54
CA TYR A 197 15.22 11.34 6.90
C TYR A 197 14.53 12.69 7.14
N ASP A 198 14.51 13.54 6.11
CA ASP A 198 13.63 14.70 6.06
C ASP A 198 12.30 14.28 5.42
N PHE A 199 11.29 14.09 6.26
CA PHE A 199 9.95 13.64 5.87
C PHE A 199 8.87 14.68 6.15
N ASP A 200 9.23 15.93 6.44
CA ASP A 200 8.25 17.01 6.58
C ASP A 200 7.52 17.22 5.25
N PHE A 201 8.26 17.13 4.14
CA PHE A 201 7.76 17.37 2.78
C PHE A 201 7.39 16.11 1.98
N ILE A 202 7.43 14.90 2.56
CA ILE A 202 6.92 13.73 1.83
C ILE A 202 5.41 13.87 1.66
N GLU A 203 4.96 13.84 0.42
CA GLU A 203 3.54 13.90 0.06
C GLU A 203 3.07 12.57 -0.51
N PRO A 204 1.82 12.18 -0.23
CA PRO A 204 1.19 11.07 -0.92
C PRO A 204 1.19 11.23 -2.44
N ASN A 205 1.23 10.10 -3.14
CA ASN A 205 1.04 10.03 -4.59
C ASN A 205 -0.46 10.18 -4.93
N TYR A 206 -0.92 11.42 -5.03
CA TYR A 206 -2.28 11.75 -5.44
C TYR A 206 -2.42 11.80 -6.96
N ILE A 207 -2.88 10.70 -7.56
CA ILE A 207 -3.22 10.68 -9.00
C ILE A 207 -4.50 11.47 -9.27
N LYS A 208 -5.52 11.34 -8.42
CA LYS A 208 -6.71 12.18 -8.50
C LYS A 208 -6.47 13.49 -7.75
N LYS A 209 -6.51 14.62 -8.44
CA LYS A 209 -6.52 15.94 -7.79
C LYS A 209 -7.84 16.13 -7.04
N PHE A 210 -7.76 16.60 -5.80
CA PHE A 210 -8.95 16.98 -5.05
C PHE A 210 -9.62 18.18 -5.74
N ILE A 211 -10.86 18.00 -6.19
CA ILE A 211 -11.67 19.08 -6.76
C ILE A 211 -12.69 19.50 -5.68
N PRO A 212 -12.58 20.73 -5.13
CA PRO A 212 -13.59 21.25 -4.21
C PRO A 212 -14.95 21.28 -4.90
N LYS A 213 -15.97 20.68 -4.30
CA LYS A 213 -17.34 20.90 -4.76
C LYS A 213 -17.72 22.34 -4.39
N VAL A 214 -17.75 23.23 -5.37
CA VAL A 214 -18.39 24.53 -5.23
C VAL A 214 -19.89 24.24 -5.09
N LYS A 215 -20.51 24.70 -4.00
CA LYS A 215 -21.97 24.71 -3.93
C LYS A 215 -22.43 25.73 -4.97
N ASP A 216 -23.17 25.28 -5.98
CA ASP A 216 -23.93 26.20 -6.81
C ASP A 216 -24.92 26.93 -5.91
N GLU A 217 -24.77 28.25 -5.78
CA GLU A 217 -25.79 29.11 -5.18
C GLU A 217 -26.98 29.12 -6.15
N SER A 218 -27.99 28.29 -5.86
CA SER A 218 -29.31 28.33 -6.50
C SER A 218 -30.19 29.37 -5.84
#